data_AF-A0A1I5ML12-F1
#
_entry.id   AF-A0A1I5ML12-F1
#
_cell.length_a   1.000
_cell.length_b   1.000
_cell.length_c   1.000
_cell.angle_alpha   90.00
_cell.angle_beta   90.00
_cell.angle_gamma   90.00
#
_symmetry.space_group_name_H-M   'P 1'
#
loop_
_entity.id
_entity.type
_entity.pdbx_description
1 polymer ?
#
loop_
_entity_poly.entity_id
_entity_poly.type
_entity_poly.pdbx_seq_one_letter_code
_entity_poly.pdbx_strand_id
1 'polypeptide(L)' 'MQYIMSLSLKRASKLLNKAVEEKQKEETYALWLVRYSSYTEETFETFEEFYEKLYPPKIEMDTRNKDEIMSELLGKEER' A
#
# COMPACT_ATOMS: atom_id res chain seq x y z
N MET A 1 -16.66 0.85 -17.64
CA MET A 1 -16.81 -0.62 -17.59
C MET A 1 -16.24 -1.33 -18.82
N GLN A 2 -16.56 -0.92 -20.06
CA GLN A 2 -16.05 -1.59 -21.28
C GLN A 2 -14.51 -1.71 -21.35
N TYR A 3 -13.78 -0.67 -20.95
CA TYR A 3 -12.31 -0.71 -20.92
C TYR A 3 -11.77 -1.82 -19.98
N ILE A 4 -12.33 -1.94 -18.77
CA ILE A 4 -11.89 -2.96 -17.80
C ILE A 4 -12.19 -4.38 -18.30
N MET A 5 -13.33 -4.57 -18.96
CA MET A 5 -13.73 -5.86 -19.56
C MET A 5 -12.86 -6.26 -20.77
N SER A 6 -12.17 -5.30 -21.39
CA SER A 6 -11.21 -5.56 -22.48
C SER A 6 -9.80 -5.92 -21.99
N LEU A 7 -9.53 -5.81 -20.69
CA LEU A 7 -8.22 -6.13 -20.11
C LEU A 7 -8.13 -7.62 -19.73
N SER A 8 -6.90 -8.14 -19.69
CA SER A 8 -6.66 -9.45 -19.10
C SER A 8 -7.12 -9.47 -17.64
N LEU A 9 -7.66 -10.61 -17.19
CA LEU A 9 -8.13 -10.81 -15.81
C LEU A 9 -7.14 -10.31 -14.75
N LYS A 10 -5.83 -10.55 -14.96
CA LYS A 10 -4.75 -10.09 -14.07
C LYS A 10 -4.66 -8.56 -14.00
N ARG A 11 -4.77 -7.86 -15.13
CA ARG A 11 -4.74 -6.39 -15.18
C ARG A 11 -6.02 -5.78 -14.62
N ALA A 12 -7.17 -6.36 -14.96
CA ALA A 12 -8.47 -5.94 -14.43
C ALA A 12 -8.51 -6.07 -12.90
N SER A 13 -8.06 -7.20 -12.35
CA SER A 13 -7.97 -7.41 -10.90
C SER A 13 -7.04 -6.40 -10.20
N LYS A 14 -5.86 -6.10 -10.78
CA LYS A 14 -4.97 -5.07 -10.22
C LYS A 14 -5.61 -3.69 -10.19
N LEU A 15 -6.30 -3.30 -11.26
CA LEU A 15 -6.98 -2.00 -11.30
C LEU A 15 -8.13 -1.92 -10.30
N LEU A 16 -8.91 -2.99 -10.15
CA LEU A 16 -9.97 -3.06 -9.16
C LEU A 16 -9.42 -2.97 -7.74
N ASN A 17 -8.36 -3.72 -7.42
CA ASN A 17 -7.72 -3.66 -6.11
C ASN A 17 -7.21 -2.24 -5.81
N LYS A 18 -6.53 -1.62 -6.78
CA LYS A 18 -6.06 -0.24 -6.62
C LYS A 18 -7.20 0.75 -6.40
N ALA A 19 -8.31 0.61 -7.13
CA ALA A 19 -9.47 1.48 -6.94
C ALA A 19 -10.12 1.30 -5.56
N VAL A 20 -10.13 0.08 -5.04
CA VAL A 20 -10.60 -0.20 -3.66
C VAL A 20 -9.65 0.42 -2.64
N GLU A 21 -8.33 0.28 -2.82
CA GLU A 21 -7.32 0.88 -1.95
C GLU A 21 -7.41 2.42 -1.92
N GLU A 22 -7.59 3.06 -3.08
CA GLU A 22 -7.76 4.53 -3.15
C GLU A 22 -9.02 4.98 -2.43
N LYS A 23 -10.16 4.31 -2.67
CA LYS A 23 -11.41 4.61 -1.98
C LYS A 23 -11.28 4.42 -0.46
N GLN A 24 -10.64 3.35 -0.03
CA GLN A 24 -10.40 3.06 1.38
C GLN A 24 -9.52 4.15 2.03
N LYS A 25 -8.50 4.64 1.32
CA LYS A 25 -7.66 5.75 1.78
C LYS A 25 -8.45 7.05 1.92
N GLU A 26 -9.34 7.36 0.98
CA GLU A 26 -10.23 8.52 1.06
C GLU A 26 -11.19 8.44 2.26
N GLU A 27 -11.83 7.29 2.48
CA GLU A 27 -12.72 7.06 3.62
C GLU A 27 -11.96 7.19 4.95
N THR A 28 -10.74 6.66 5.01
CA THR A 28 -9.89 6.76 6.21
C THR A 28 -9.43 8.19 6.46
N TYR A 29 -9.15 8.95 5.40
CA TYR A 29 -8.80 10.36 5.51
C TYR A 29 -9.98 11.18 6.05
N ALA A 30 -11.20 10.93 5.58
CA ALA A 30 -12.40 11.55 6.12
C ALA A 30 -12.56 11.26 7.62
N LEU A 31 -12.31 10.02 8.05
CA LEU A 31 -12.33 9.66 9.47
C LEU A 31 -11.26 10.40 10.29
N TRP A 32 -10.04 10.51 9.75
CA TRP A 32 -8.97 11.27 10.39
C TRP A 32 -9.32 12.75 10.55
N LEU A 33 -9.94 13.37 9.54
CA LEU A 33 -10.40 14.77 9.60
C LEU A 33 -11.47 14.99 10.68
N VAL A 34 -12.39 14.05 10.88
CA VAL A 34 -13.37 14.13 11.98
C VAL A 34 -12.64 14.16 13.32
N ARG A 35 -11.65 13.28 13.50
CA ARG A 35 -10.84 13.19 14.72
C ARG A 35 -9.89 14.38 14.89
N TYR A 36 -9.51 15.03 13.80
CA TYR A 36 -8.54 16.13 13.79
C TYR A 36 -8.89 17.25 14.75
N SER A 37 -10.18 17.61 14.79
CA SER A 37 -10.73 18.62 15.69
C SER A 37 -10.49 18.34 17.19
N SER A 38 -10.21 17.09 17.55
CA SER A 38 -10.01 16.63 18.93
C SER A 38 -8.53 16.43 19.29
N TYR A 39 -7.60 16.65 18.36
CA TYR A 39 -6.17 16.54 18.67
C TYR A 39 -5.68 17.73 19.50
N THR A 40 -4.77 17.43 20.42
CA THR A 40 -3.96 18.38 21.18
C THR A 40 -2.51 18.28 20.71
N GLU A 41 -1.66 19.23 21.12
CA GLU A 41 -0.22 19.19 20.81
C GLU A 41 0.46 17.89 21.25
N GLU A 42 -0.04 17.25 22.32
CA GLU A 42 0.50 16.00 22.87
C GLU A 42 -0.06 14.74 22.17
N THR A 43 -1.22 14.83 21.53
CA THR A 43 -1.94 13.67 20.96
C THR A 43 -2.03 13.69 19.44
N PHE A 44 -1.50 14.74 18.82
CA PHE A 44 -1.46 14.89 17.38
C PHE A 44 -0.77 13.71 16.72
N GLU A 45 -1.42 13.15 15.71
CA GLU A 45 -0.84 12.20 14.78
C GLU A 45 -1.10 12.66 13.35
N THR A 46 -0.10 12.48 12.50
CA THR A 46 -0.23 12.69 11.06
C THR A 46 -1.21 11.68 10.47
N PHE A 47 -1.72 11.98 9.27
CA PHE A 47 -2.60 11.06 8.59
C PHE A 47 -1.89 9.73 8.29
N GLU A 48 -0.61 9.78 7.91
CA GLU A 48 0.22 8.61 7.64
C GLU A 48 0.33 7.70 8.87
N GLU A 49 0.63 8.26 10.05
CA GLU A 49 0.70 7.49 11.30
C GLU A 49 -0.65 6.86 11.67
N PHE A 50 -1.75 7.61 11.49
CA PHE A 50 -3.10 7.11 11.72
C PHE A 50 -3.46 5.98 10.74
N TYR A 51 -3.11 6.15 9.47
CA TYR A 51 -3.38 5.19 8.41
C TYR A 51 -2.59 3.89 8.61
N GLU A 52 -1.31 3.97 8.98
CA GLU A 52 -0.46 2.81 9.25
C GLU A 52 -0.90 2.04 10.50
N LYS A 53 -1.45 2.70 11.51
CA LYS A 53 -2.04 2.01 12.69
C LYS A 53 -3.24 1.15 12.32
N LEU A 54 -4.06 1.61 11.38
CA LEU A 54 -5.24 0.89 10.89
C LEU A 54 -4.88 -0.17 9.84
N TYR A 55 -3.91 0.14 9.00
CA TYR A 55 -3.46 -0.67 7.87
C TYR A 55 -1.95 -0.80 7.90
N PRO A 56 -1.41 -1.61 8.83
CA PRO A 56 0.02 -1.79 8.94
C PRO A 56 0.57 -2.33 7.61
N PRO A 57 1.72 -1.82 7.13
CA PRO A 57 2.32 -2.29 5.90
C PRO A 57 2.55 -3.79 6.03
N LYS A 58 2.05 -4.55 5.06
CA LYS A 58 2.35 -5.98 4.99
C LYS A 58 3.85 -6.08 4.69
N ILE A 59 4.62 -6.47 5.70
CA ILE A 59 6.01 -6.84 5.50
C ILE A 59 5.98 -8.12 4.68
N GLU A 60 6.18 -7.99 3.36
CA GLU A 60 6.47 -9.14 2.52
C GLU A 60 7.85 -9.65 2.96
N MET A 61 7.84 -10.64 3.85
CA MET A 61 9.06 -11.36 4.18
C MET A 61 9.55 -12.02 2.90
N ASP A 62 10.70 -11.60 2.41
CA ASP A 62 11.35 -12.24 1.27
C ASP A 62 11.73 -13.68 1.69
N THR A 63 10.96 -14.66 1.22
CA THR A 63 11.18 -16.07 1.50
C THR A 63 12.21 -16.70 0.56
N ARG A 64 12.84 -15.92 -0.32
CA ARG A 64 13.88 -16.42 -1.22
C ARG A 64 15.13 -16.79 -0.43
N ASN A 65 15.93 -17.71 -0.95
CA ASN A 65 17.16 -18.11 -0.29
C ASN A 65 18.14 -16.92 -0.26
N LYS A 66 18.94 -16.82 0.81
CA LYS A 66 19.95 -15.77 1.01
C LYS A 66 20.87 -15.62 -0.21
N ASP A 67 21.22 -16.73 -0.86
CA ASP A 67 22.10 -16.74 -2.03
C ASP A 67 21.46 -16.10 -3.27
N GLU A 68 20.14 -16.26 -3.46
CA GLU A 68 19.40 -15.65 -4.56
C GLU A 68 19.28 -14.13 -4.37
N ILE A 69 18.96 -13.70 -3.14
CA ILE A 69 18.90 -12.29 -2.76
C ILE A 69 20.28 -11.63 -2.93
N MET A 70 21.34 -12.32 -2.52
CA MET A 70 22.71 -11.81 -2.61
C MET A 70 23.19 -11.70 -4.07
N SER A 71 22.79 -12.63 -4.93
CA SER A 71 23.14 -12.61 -6.35
C SER A 71 22.48 -11.46 -7.12
N GLU A 72 21.24 -11.10 -6.74
CA GLU A 72 20.50 -9.96 -7.28
C GLU A 72 21.10 -8.62 -6.81
N LEU A 73 21.41 -8.50 -5.51
CA LEU A 73 22.01 -7.29 -4.93
C LEU A 73 23.43 -7.00 -5.43
N LEU A 74 24.22 -8.04 -5.68
CA LEU A 74 25.62 -7.91 -6.11
C LEU A 74 25.79 -7.73 -7.62
N GLY A 75 24.71 -7.63 -8.40
CA GLY A 75 24.80 -7.26 -9.81
C GLY A 75 25.67 -8.22 -10.62
N LYS A 76 25.31 -9.51 -10.59
CA LYS A 76 25.57 -10.50 -11.66
C LYS A 76 25.18 -10.01 -13.06
N GLU A 77 25.77 -8.94 -13.60
CA GLU A 77 25.79 -8.66 -15.03
C GLU A 77 26.64 -9.74 -15.71
N GLU A 78 26.09 -10.95 -15.88
CA GLU A 78 26.64 -11.91 -16.83
C GLU A 78 26.20 -11.48 -18.23
N ARG A 79 27.05 -10.68 -18.87
CA ARG A 79 27.20 -10.64 -20.33
C ARG A 79 28.06 -11.80 -20.79
#